data_AF-A0A537GUC2-F1
#
_entry.id   AF-A0A537GUC2-F1
#
_cell.length_a   1.000
_cell.length_b   1.000
_cell.length_c   1.000
_cell.angle_alpha   90.00
_cell.angle_beta   90.00
_cell.angle_gamma   90.00
#
_symmetry.space_group_name_H-M   'P 1'
#
loop_
_entity.id
_entity.type
_entity.pdbx_description
1 polymer ?
#
loop_
_entity_poly.entity_id
_entity_poly.type
_entity_poly.pdbx_seq_one_letter_code
_entity_poly.pdbx_strand_id
1 'polypeptide(L)'
;MQRARKLQVLKGTTTIGVVCHDGIVLTTDTRATMGSFVAHKHAKKVYRIDQHIAMTIAGVVGDAQAIVEMLRANSALYRLDLARPIPINSAARLVSNVLFQSRYYPMGVQALIGGVDDSGGHIFMLDPLGSMMEEKFVSTGSGSPVAYGVLESE
;
A
#
# COMPACT_ATOMS: atom_id res chain seq x y z
N MET A 1 7.92 20.90 25.53
CA MET A 1 6.83 21.08 24.55
C MET A 1 7.26 20.48 23.22
N GLN A 2 6.84 19.25 22.91
CA GLN A 2 7.16 18.58 21.64
C GLN A 2 6.43 19.31 20.50
N ARG A 3 7.17 19.87 19.55
CA ARG A 3 6.60 20.38 18.29
C ARG A 3 5.95 19.19 17.58
N ALA A 4 4.62 19.21 17.46
CA ALA A 4 3.91 18.30 16.57
C ALA A 4 4.57 18.39 15.18
N ARG A 5 5.08 17.26 14.67
CA ARG A 5 5.64 17.16 13.33
C ARG A 5 4.50 17.54 12.37
N LYS A 6 4.60 18.74 11.77
CA LYS A 6 3.68 19.14 10.69
C LYS A 6 3.73 18.02 9.67
N LEU A 7 2.59 17.35 9.40
CA LEU A 7 2.47 16.38 8.33
C LEU A 7 2.79 17.11 7.02
N GLN A 8 4.06 17.04 6.60
CA GLN A 8 4.46 17.57 5.31
C GLN A 8 3.74 16.74 4.26
N VAL A 9 3.00 17.41 3.39
CA VAL A 9 2.41 16.78 2.21
C VAL A 9 3.56 16.28 1.34
N LEU A 10 3.81 14.97 1.42
CA LEU A 10 4.79 14.29 0.57
C LEU A 10 4.24 14.28 -0.85
N LYS A 11 5.04 14.79 -1.79
CA LYS A 11 4.69 14.86 -3.21
C LYS A 11 5.48 13.82 -3.99
N GLY A 12 5.01 13.49 -5.20
CA GLY A 12 5.76 12.70 -6.17
C GLY A 12 5.51 11.20 -6.09
N THR A 13 4.37 10.77 -5.54
CA THR A 13 3.93 9.37 -5.68
C THR A 13 2.48 9.30 -6.11
N THR A 14 2.20 8.37 -7.02
CA THR A 14 0.86 7.95 -7.41
C THR A 14 0.86 6.43 -7.47
N THR A 15 -0.05 5.80 -6.75
CA THR A 15 -0.32 4.36 -6.88
C THR A 15 -1.75 4.18 -7.33
N ILE A 16 -2.01 3.14 -8.11
CA ILE A 16 -3.32 2.79 -8.64
C ILE A 16 -3.49 1.28 -8.49
N GLY A 17 -4.68 0.87 -8.07
CA GLY A 17 -5.12 -0.51 -8.08
C GLY A 17 -6.46 -0.64 -8.78
N VAL A 18 -6.62 -1.66 -9.62
CA VAL A 18 -7.88 -1.96 -10.31
C VAL A 18 -8.13 -3.47 -10.27
N VAL A 19 -9.35 -3.87 -9.91
CA VAL A 19 -9.85 -5.23 -10.04
C VAL A 19 -10.39 -5.42 -11.46
N CYS A 20 -9.89 -6.44 -12.14
CA CYS A 20 -10.28 -6.83 -13.49
C CYS A 20 -11.06 -8.15 -13.45
N HIS A 21 -11.56 -8.60 -14.62
CA HIS A 21 -12.29 -9.88 -14.72
C HIS A 21 -11.46 -11.07 -14.18
N ASP A 22 -10.20 -11.19 -14.62
CA ASP A 22 -9.34 -12.35 -14.32
C ASP A 22 -8.25 -12.08 -13.27
N GLY A 23 -8.35 -10.97 -12.53
CA GLY A 23 -7.36 -10.66 -11.51
C GLY A 23 -7.32 -9.20 -11.13
N ILE A 24 -6.13 -8.70 -10.83
CA ILE A 24 -5.92 -7.31 -10.42
C ILE A 24 -4.71 -6.70 -11.12
N VAL A 25 -4.72 -5.37 -11.23
CA VAL A 25 -3.58 -4.56 -11.66
C VAL A 25 -3.21 -3.63 -10.53
N LEU A 26 -1.93 -3.66 -10.14
CA LEU A 26 -1.32 -2.65 -9.26
C LEU A 26 -0.22 -1.94 -10.04
N THR A 27 -0.27 -0.60 -10.07
CA THR A 27 0.72 0.21 -10.78
C THR A 27 1.10 1.45 -9.99
N THR A 28 2.27 1.97 -10.28
CA THR A 28 2.84 3.15 -9.61
C THR A 28 3.67 3.96 -10.58
N ASP A 29 3.81 5.26 -10.33
CA ASP A 29 4.93 6.00 -10.88
C ASP A 29 6.27 5.52 -10.26
N THR A 30 7.40 5.91 -10.85
CA THR A 30 8.74 5.49 -10.40
C THR A 30 9.58 6.63 -9.83
N ARG A 31 9.04 7.83 -9.67
CA ARG A 31 9.82 8.99 -9.21
C ARG A 31 9.88 9.02 -7.68
N ALA A 32 11.04 9.29 -7.11
CA ALA A 32 11.20 9.63 -5.69
C ALA A 32 11.75 11.05 -5.56
N THR A 33 11.12 11.87 -4.72
CA THR A 33 11.48 13.28 -4.54
C THR A 33 11.74 13.61 -3.08
N MET A 34 12.71 14.49 -2.83
CA MET A 34 12.99 15.09 -1.54
C MET A 34 12.85 16.60 -1.68
N GLY A 35 11.70 17.14 -1.28
CA GLY A 35 11.34 18.53 -1.61
C GLY A 35 11.24 18.72 -3.13
N SER A 36 11.99 19.68 -3.67
CA SER A 36 12.08 19.93 -5.12
C SER A 36 13.11 19.04 -5.84
N PHE A 37 13.93 18.28 -5.10
CA PHE A 37 14.98 17.45 -5.68
C PHE A 37 14.45 16.06 -6.07
N VAL A 38 14.69 15.63 -7.31
CA VAL A 38 14.40 14.26 -7.75
C VAL A 38 15.54 13.35 -7.32
N ALA A 39 15.34 12.68 -6.18
CA ALA A 39 16.34 11.78 -5.60
C ALA A 39 16.51 10.49 -6.41
N HIS A 40 15.46 10.00 -7.06
CA HIS A 40 15.52 8.80 -7.89
C HIS A 40 14.43 8.80 -8.97
N LYS A 41 14.74 8.29 -10.18
CA LYS A 41 13.77 8.23 -11.30
C LYS A 41 13.13 6.85 -11.49
N HIS A 42 13.72 5.81 -10.91
CA HIS A 42 13.30 4.40 -11.09
C HIS A 42 13.04 3.71 -9.73
N ALA A 43 12.44 4.43 -8.79
CA ALA A 43 12.18 3.91 -7.45
C ALA A 43 11.13 2.80 -7.52
N LYS A 44 11.41 1.67 -6.89
CA LYS A 44 10.47 0.57 -6.77
C LYS A 44 9.40 0.94 -5.74
N LYS A 45 8.12 0.89 -6.13
CA LYS A 45 6.99 1.14 -5.25
C LYS A 45 5.94 0.02 -5.25
N VAL A 46 6.14 -1.01 -6.06
CA VAL A 46 5.35 -2.25 -6.06
C VAL A 46 6.22 -3.38 -5.51
N TYR A 47 5.70 -4.08 -4.53
CA TYR A 47 6.39 -5.14 -3.81
C TYR A 47 5.54 -6.41 -3.81
N ARG A 48 6.07 -7.49 -4.38
CA ARG A 48 5.50 -8.82 -4.15
C ARG A 48 5.63 -9.18 -2.66
N ILE A 49 4.53 -9.55 -2.04
CA ILE A 49 4.46 -9.97 -0.63
C ILE A 49 4.49 -11.50 -0.55
N ASP A 50 3.62 -12.14 -1.32
CA ASP A 50 3.62 -13.58 -1.51
C ASP A 50 3.29 -13.88 -2.99
N GLN A 51 3.16 -15.15 -3.37
CA GLN A 51 2.84 -15.53 -4.75
C GLN A 51 1.51 -14.94 -5.24
N HIS A 52 0.53 -14.82 -4.35
CA HIS A 52 -0.82 -14.32 -4.64
C HIS A 52 -1.08 -12.90 -4.14
N ILE A 53 -0.11 -12.24 -3.49
CA ILE A 53 -0.27 -10.90 -2.88
C ILE A 53 0.84 -9.96 -3.30
N ALA A 54 0.47 -8.74 -3.67
CA ALA A 54 1.37 -7.62 -3.87
C ALA A 54 0.90 -6.37 -3.11
N MET A 55 1.83 -5.47 -2.85
CA MET A 55 1.60 -4.24 -2.12
C MET A 55 2.23 -3.06 -2.86
N THR A 56 1.50 -1.95 -2.97
CA THR A 56 2.05 -0.66 -3.40
C THR A 56 2.33 0.23 -2.19
N ILE A 57 3.30 1.14 -2.31
CA ILE A 57 3.66 2.08 -1.25
C ILE A 57 3.58 3.53 -1.73
N ALA A 58 3.03 4.40 -0.87
CA ALA A 58 3.11 5.84 -0.97
C ALA A 58 3.42 6.48 0.39
N GLY A 59 4.16 7.58 0.37
CA GLY A 59 4.55 8.30 1.58
C GLY A 59 6.01 8.05 1.99
N VAL A 60 6.27 7.86 3.28
CA VAL A 60 7.61 7.71 3.85
C VAL A 60 8.18 6.34 3.49
N VAL A 61 9.24 6.32 2.69
CA VAL A 61 9.84 5.09 2.15
C VAL A 61 10.32 4.15 3.25
N GLY A 62 10.95 4.68 4.31
CA GLY A 62 11.46 3.87 5.43
C GLY A 62 10.35 3.12 6.15
N ASP A 63 9.30 3.83 6.56
CA ASP A 63 8.11 3.24 7.20
C ASP A 63 7.48 2.17 6.29
N ALA A 64 7.36 2.47 4.99
CA ALA A 64 6.76 1.55 4.03
C ALA A 64 7.58 0.27 3.83
N GLN A 65 8.91 0.37 3.78
CA GLN A 65 9.79 -0.79 3.66
C GLN A 65 9.71 -1.69 4.89
N ALA A 66 9.64 -1.11 6.09
CA ALA A 66 9.46 -1.87 7.32
C ALA A 66 8.14 -2.67 7.31
N ILE A 67 7.05 -2.05 6.84
CA ILE A 67 5.75 -2.73 6.69
C ILE A 67 5.84 -3.88 5.66
N VAL A 68 6.48 -3.65 4.51
CA VAL A 68 6.66 -4.68 3.48
C VAL A 68 7.43 -5.89 4.01
N GLU A 69 8.53 -5.67 4.72
CA GLU A 69 9.35 -6.73 5.30
C GLU A 69 8.58 -7.51 6.38
N MET A 70 7.91 -6.80 7.28
CA MET A 70 7.06 -7.40 8.30
C MET A 70 5.95 -8.25 7.66
N LEU A 71 5.27 -7.74 6.64
CA LEU A 71 4.18 -8.46 5.99
C LEU A 71 4.68 -9.71 5.25
N ARG A 72 5.83 -9.65 4.59
CA ARG A 72 6.47 -10.82 3.97
C ARG A 72 6.81 -11.90 5.00
N ALA A 73 7.42 -11.50 6.12
CA ALA A 73 7.78 -12.43 7.19
C ALA A 73 6.53 -13.13 7.77
N ASN A 74 5.48 -12.35 8.07
CA ASN A 74 4.22 -12.92 8.59
C ASN A 74 3.49 -13.79 7.56
N SER A 75 3.51 -13.42 6.28
CA SER A 75 2.90 -14.24 5.21
C SER A 75 3.62 -15.57 5.06
N ALA A 76 4.97 -15.56 5.11
CA ALA A 76 5.76 -16.78 5.08
C ALA A 76 5.52 -17.65 6.31
N LEU A 77 5.49 -17.06 7.50
CA LEU A 77 5.22 -17.77 8.76
C LEU A 77 3.82 -18.41 8.75
N TYR A 78 2.80 -17.66 8.35
CA TYR A 78 1.43 -18.18 8.22
C TYR A 78 1.37 -19.42 7.33
N ARG A 79 2.07 -19.39 6.19
CA ARG A 79 2.14 -20.53 5.28
C ARG A 79 2.89 -21.72 5.86
N LEU A 80 3.95 -21.50 6.62
CA LEU A 80 4.70 -22.56 7.28
C LEU A 80 3.86 -23.23 8.37
N ASP A 81 3.15 -22.44 9.17
CA ASP A 81 2.38 -22.93 10.32
C ASP A 81 1.08 -23.62 9.91
N LEU A 82 0.40 -23.10 8.89
CA LEU A 82 -0.94 -23.55 8.50
C LEU A 82 -0.97 -24.29 7.16
N ALA A 83 0.19 -24.49 6.53
CA ALA A 83 0.35 -25.16 5.23
C ALA A 83 -0.55 -24.58 4.12
N ARG A 84 -0.95 -23.30 4.22
CA ARG A 84 -1.80 -22.61 3.26
C ARG A 84 -1.43 -21.11 3.17
N PRO A 85 -1.63 -20.45 2.02
CA PRO A 85 -1.36 -19.02 1.90
C PRO A 85 -2.23 -18.19 2.86
N ILE A 86 -1.69 -17.05 3.31
CA ILE A 86 -2.47 -16.10 4.12
C ILE A 86 -3.60 -15.50 3.28
N PRO A 87 -4.84 -15.43 3.78
CA PRO A 87 -5.92 -14.73 3.09
C PRO A 87 -5.58 -13.25 2.85
N ILE A 88 -5.97 -12.70 1.70
CA ILE A 88 -5.60 -11.32 1.30
C ILE A 88 -6.15 -10.30 2.30
N ASN A 89 -7.40 -10.49 2.75
CA ASN A 89 -8.03 -9.65 3.76
C ASN A 89 -7.27 -9.68 5.11
N SER A 90 -6.71 -10.83 5.47
CA SER A 90 -5.96 -11.02 6.71
C SER A 90 -4.58 -10.35 6.64
N ALA A 91 -3.92 -10.44 5.47
CA ALA A 91 -2.70 -9.70 5.19
C ALA A 91 -2.92 -8.17 5.28
N ALA A 92 -4.01 -7.67 4.68
CA ALA A 92 -4.39 -6.26 4.79
C ALA A 92 -4.73 -5.86 6.25
N ARG A 93 -5.51 -6.68 6.96
CA ARG A 93 -5.87 -6.46 8.36
C ARG A 93 -4.65 -6.39 9.28
N LEU A 94 -3.62 -7.21 9.03
CA LEU A 94 -2.37 -7.18 9.79
C LEU A 94 -1.69 -5.81 9.67
N VAL A 95 -1.60 -5.28 8.45
CA VAL A 95 -1.00 -3.96 8.22
C VAL A 95 -1.88 -2.84 8.82
N SER A 96 -3.20 -2.93 8.68
CA SER A 96 -4.15 -2.00 9.30
C SER A 96 -3.94 -1.90 10.81
N ASN A 97 -3.84 -3.03 11.50
CA ASN A 97 -3.59 -3.06 12.95
C ASN A 97 -2.26 -2.40 13.32
N VAL A 98 -1.21 -2.67 12.55
CA VAL A 98 0.13 -2.12 12.78
C VAL A 98 0.17 -0.61 12.56
N LEU A 99 -0.50 -0.12 11.52
CA LEU A 99 -0.68 1.32 11.29
C LEU A 99 -1.46 1.97 12.44
N PHE A 100 -2.57 1.36 12.87
CA PHE A 100 -3.37 1.88 13.99
C PHE A 100 -2.64 1.85 15.33
N GLN A 101 -1.79 0.84 15.59
CA GLN A 101 -0.93 0.80 16.77
C GLN A 101 0.01 2.00 16.84
N SER A 102 0.46 2.50 15.68
CA SER A 102 1.29 3.70 15.58
C SER A 102 0.51 5.02 15.60
N ARG A 103 -0.82 5.04 15.80
CA ARG A 103 -1.67 6.25 15.63
C ARG A 103 -1.26 7.51 16.38
N TYR A 104 -0.53 7.41 17.50
CA TYR A 104 -0.01 8.58 18.23
C TYR A 104 1.29 9.14 17.63
N TYR A 105 2.01 8.32 16.87
CA TYR A 105 3.13 8.72 16.03
C TYR A 105 3.04 7.98 14.68
N PRO A 106 2.10 8.38 13.81
CA PRO A 106 1.72 7.58 12.64
C PRO A 106 2.88 7.31 11.71
N MET A 107 2.97 6.06 11.25
CA MET A 107 3.77 5.73 10.08
C MET A 107 3.18 6.43 8.85
N GLY A 108 4.00 7.20 8.15
CA GLY A 108 3.54 8.07 7.06
C GLY A 108 3.28 7.32 5.76
N VAL A 109 2.48 6.25 5.80
CA VAL A 109 2.30 5.29 4.70
C VAL A 109 0.83 5.23 4.28
N GLN A 110 0.60 5.35 2.98
CA GLN A 110 -0.59 4.84 2.32
C GLN A 110 -0.20 3.61 1.52
N ALA A 111 -1.02 2.57 1.58
CA ALA A 111 -0.73 1.32 0.89
C ALA A 111 -1.95 0.80 0.17
N LEU A 112 -1.69 0.11 -0.95
CA LEU A 112 -2.65 -0.77 -1.58
C LEU A 112 -2.13 -2.19 -1.39
N ILE A 113 -2.93 -3.08 -0.82
CA ILE A 113 -2.62 -4.50 -0.71
C ILE A 113 -3.64 -5.23 -1.56
N GLY A 114 -3.18 -5.95 -2.56
CA GLY A 114 -4.08 -6.67 -3.45
C GLY A 114 -3.53 -8.03 -3.84
N GLY A 115 -4.45 -8.90 -4.25
CA GLY A 115 -4.12 -10.22 -4.72
C GLY A 115 -5.28 -10.87 -5.47
N VAL A 116 -5.09 -12.14 -5.81
CA VAL A 116 -6.14 -12.99 -6.35
C VAL A 116 -6.21 -14.24 -5.48
N ASP A 117 -7.41 -14.60 -5.03
CA ASP A 117 -7.70 -15.86 -4.36
C ASP A 117 -8.85 -16.60 -5.06
N ASP A 118 -9.34 -17.69 -4.47
CA ASP A 118 -10.38 -18.54 -5.04
C ASP A 118 -11.72 -17.79 -5.24
N SER A 119 -11.93 -16.66 -4.56
CA SER A 119 -13.13 -15.81 -4.71
C SER A 119 -12.95 -14.65 -5.68
N GLY A 120 -11.74 -14.44 -6.20
CA GLY A 120 -11.42 -13.48 -7.25
C GLY A 120 -10.35 -12.46 -6.85
N GLY A 121 -10.38 -11.31 -7.54
CA GLY A 121 -9.45 -10.21 -7.30
C GLY A 121 -9.90 -9.29 -6.17
N HIS A 122 -8.99 -9.01 -5.24
CA HIS A 122 -9.22 -8.14 -4.09
C HIS A 122 -8.17 -7.05 -4.00
N ILE A 123 -8.59 -5.83 -3.67
CA ILE A 123 -7.70 -4.70 -3.39
C ILE A 123 -8.19 -3.99 -2.14
N PHE A 124 -7.28 -3.81 -1.19
CA PHE A 124 -7.51 -3.09 0.05
C PHE A 124 -6.67 -1.82 0.07
N MET A 125 -7.32 -0.69 0.31
CA MET A 125 -6.68 0.59 0.62
C MET A 125 -6.41 0.69 2.12
N LEU A 126 -5.22 1.16 2.46
CA LEU A 126 -4.85 1.47 3.85
C LEU A 126 -4.31 2.88 3.98
N ASP A 127 -4.73 3.56 5.04
CA ASP A 127 -4.26 4.90 5.40
C ASP A 127 -3.32 4.90 6.62
N PRO A 128 -2.59 6.00 6.89
CA PRO A 128 -1.67 6.10 8.04
C PRO A 128 -2.31 5.86 9.41
N LEU A 129 -3.63 5.96 9.51
CA LEU A 129 -4.39 5.75 10.74
C LEU A 129 -4.90 4.32 10.86
N GLY A 130 -4.59 3.44 9.90
CA GLY A 130 -5.00 2.04 9.91
C GLY A 130 -6.43 1.82 9.43
N SER A 131 -7.07 2.80 8.77
CA SER A 131 -8.29 2.52 8.03
C SER A 131 -8.01 1.46 6.96
N MET A 132 -9.00 0.62 6.70
CA MET A 132 -8.93 -0.46 5.72
C MET A 132 -10.26 -0.52 4.97
N MET A 133 -10.20 -0.33 3.65
CA MET A 133 -11.36 -0.33 2.77
C MET A 133 -11.07 -1.23 1.56
N GLU A 134 -12.03 -2.05 1.16
CA GLU A 134 -11.93 -2.87 -0.04
C GLU A 134 -12.54 -2.13 -1.22
N GLU A 135 -11.81 -2.04 -2.33
CA GLU A 135 -12.17 -1.20 -3.47
C GLU A 135 -12.04 -1.96 -4.79
N LYS A 136 -12.90 -1.63 -5.77
CA LYS A 136 -12.78 -2.15 -7.14
C LYS A 136 -11.76 -1.38 -7.97
N PHE A 137 -11.61 -0.09 -7.71
CA PHE A 137 -10.51 0.72 -8.21
C PHE A 137 -10.16 1.76 -7.15
N VAL A 138 -8.87 2.09 -7.05
CA VAL A 138 -8.39 3.00 -6.01
C VAL A 138 -7.09 3.64 -6.43
N SER A 139 -6.88 4.90 -6.05
CA SER A 139 -5.61 5.59 -6.17
C SER A 139 -5.16 6.23 -4.85
N THR A 140 -3.85 6.15 -4.57
CA THR A 140 -3.23 6.78 -3.39
C THR A 140 -2.00 7.61 -3.76
N GLY A 141 -1.52 8.40 -2.81
CA GLY A 141 -0.42 9.34 -3.01
C GLY A 141 -0.85 10.67 -3.62
N SER A 142 0.11 11.58 -3.79
CA SER A 142 -0.12 12.96 -4.23
C SER A 142 -0.78 13.13 -5.59
N GLY A 143 -0.67 12.15 -6.50
CA GLY A 143 -1.31 12.22 -7.82
C GLY A 143 -2.71 11.61 -7.86
N SER A 144 -3.21 11.07 -6.74
CA SER A 144 -4.51 10.39 -6.72
C SER A 144 -5.68 11.27 -7.18
N PRO A 145 -5.79 12.57 -6.85
CA PRO A 145 -6.94 13.37 -7.31
C PRO A 145 -7.02 13.47 -8.84
N VAL A 146 -5.87 13.46 -9.52
CA VAL A 146 -5.81 13.47 -10.99
C VAL A 146 -6.13 12.09 -11.55
N ALA A 147 -5.60 11.03 -10.92
CA ALA A 147 -5.87 9.65 -11.33
C ALA A 147 -7.37 9.30 -11.22
N TYR A 148 -8.03 9.71 -10.14
CA TYR A 148 -9.47 9.50 -9.96
C TYR A 148 -10.30 10.18 -11.05
N GLY A 149 -9.87 11.33 -11.57
CA GLY A 149 -10.56 11.97 -12.70
C GLY A 149 -10.65 11.11 -13.96
N VAL A 150 -9.71 10.16 -14.14
CA VAL A 150 -9.74 9.19 -15.25
C VAL A 150 -10.42 7.89 -14.81
N LEU A 151 -10.12 7.39 -13.61
CA LEU A 151 -10.70 6.14 -13.10
C LEU A 151 -12.23 6.19 -13.00
N GLU A 152 -12.80 7.35 -12.67
CA GLU A 152 -14.24 7.56 -12.54
C GLU A 152 -14.92 7.90 -13.89
N SER A 153 -14.14 8.13 -14.95
CA SER A 153 -14.67 8.45 -16.28
C SER A 153 -14.94 7.23 -17.15
N GLU A 154 -14.47 6.06 -16.70
CA GLU A 154 -14.66 4.75 -17.34
C GLU A 154 -15.70 3.93 -16.57
#